data_AF-A0A6P3EC13-F1
#
_entry.id   AF-A0A6P3EC13-F1
#
_cell.length_a   1.000
_cell.length_b   1.000
_cell.length_c   1.000
_cell.angle_alpha   90.00
_cell.angle_beta   90.00
_cell.angle_gamma   90.00
#
_symmetry.space_group_name_H-M   'P 1'
#
loop_
_entity.id
_entity.type
_entity.pdbx_description
1 polymer ?
#
loop_
_entity_poly.entity_id
_entity_poly.type
_entity_poly.pdbx_seq_one_letter_code
_entity_poly.pdbx_strand_id
1 'polypeptide(L)'
;MPKRGCPFADAAPLQLKVRVGQRELSRGVCAERLTREIFEKTTQLLFRGAQACMDPAWEEGCAIVHTPESPRPGPTEAPRAARGQMLIGPDGRLTRSQAQASEADPAGAASGACSSCVRAVDGKAACGQCERALCARCVRSCCSCGAVACALCALVDYGGDLHEKVLCSSCAVFEA
;
A
#
# COMPACT_ATOMS: atom_id res chain seq x y z
N MET A 1 10.78 56.31 59.45
CA MET A 1 10.77 54.83 59.43
C MET A 1 11.05 54.36 58.01
N PRO A 2 12.04 53.49 57.75
CA PRO A 2 12.28 52.97 56.40
C PRO A 2 11.12 52.06 56.00
N LYS A 3 10.54 52.25 54.81
CA LYS A 3 9.54 51.31 54.28
C LYS A 3 10.22 49.95 54.05
N ARG A 4 9.59 48.87 54.51
CA ARG A 4 10.09 47.49 54.30
C ARG A 4 10.20 47.23 52.80
N GLY A 5 11.34 46.69 52.36
CA GLY A 5 11.55 46.31 50.95
C GLY A 5 10.53 45.28 50.49
N CYS A 6 10.11 45.36 49.22
CA CYS A 6 9.17 44.42 48.62
C CYS A 6 9.81 43.01 48.58
N PRO A 7 9.21 41.99 49.22
CA PRO A 7 9.79 40.64 49.29
C PRO A 7 9.73 39.87 47.96
N PHE A 8 9.12 40.43 46.92
CA PHE A 8 8.87 39.78 45.64
C PHE A 8 9.72 40.34 44.49
N ALA A 9 10.65 41.27 44.75
CA ALA A 9 11.33 42.01 43.69
C ALA A 9 12.28 41.15 42.84
N ASP A 10 12.98 40.17 43.42
CA ASP A 10 14.10 39.50 42.73
C ASP A 10 14.04 37.95 42.67
N ALA A 11 13.03 37.30 43.27
CA ALA A 11 13.02 35.82 43.40
C ALA A 11 11.65 35.14 43.24
N ALA A 12 10.62 35.84 42.75
CA ALA A 12 9.37 35.16 42.42
C ALA A 12 9.54 34.43 41.07
N PRO A 13 9.45 33.09 41.02
CA PRO A 13 9.47 32.41 39.73
C PRO A 13 8.34 32.97 38.87
N LEU A 14 8.70 33.44 37.67
CA LEU A 14 7.72 33.87 36.67
C LEU A 14 6.67 32.77 36.56
N GLN A 15 5.42 33.04 36.93
CA GLN A 15 4.31 32.12 36.72
C GLN A 15 4.07 32.02 35.20
N LEU A 16 4.85 31.16 34.56
CA LEU A 16 4.72 30.84 33.15
C LEU A 16 3.44 30.02 33.01
N LYS A 17 2.38 30.63 32.48
CA LYS A 17 1.20 29.88 32.05
C LYS A 17 1.61 29.00 30.87
N VAL A 18 1.88 27.73 31.14
CA VAL A 18 2.05 26.72 30.11
C VAL A 18 0.68 26.40 29.53
N ARG A 19 0.47 26.71 28.24
CA ARG A 19 -0.74 26.30 27.52
C ARG A 19 -0.62 24.81 27.21
N VAL A 20 -1.41 24.00 27.88
CA VAL A 20 -1.55 22.57 27.57
C VAL A 20 -2.70 22.41 26.57
N GLY A 21 -2.39 21.89 25.38
CA GLY A 21 -3.37 21.59 24.35
C GLY A 21 -3.65 20.09 24.23
N GLN A 22 -4.54 19.75 23.29
CA GLN A 22 -4.95 18.35 23.05
C GLN A 22 -3.76 17.45 22.70
N ARG A 23 -2.79 17.98 21.94
CA ARG A 23 -1.60 17.23 21.54
C ARG A 23 -0.73 16.85 22.74
N GLU A 24 -0.55 17.77 23.70
CA GLU A 24 0.19 17.52 24.93
C GLU A 24 -0.55 16.52 25.82
N LEU A 25 -1.89 16.59 25.89
CA LEU A 25 -2.72 15.62 26.62
C LEU A 25 -2.64 14.22 26.00
N SER A 26 -2.71 14.13 24.66
CA SER A 26 -2.58 12.88 23.92
C SER A 26 -1.20 12.24 24.01
N ARG A 27 -0.18 12.99 24.43
CA ARG A 27 1.19 12.49 24.63
C ARG A 27 1.61 12.43 26.11
N GLY A 28 0.73 12.83 27.02
CA GLY A 28 0.98 12.86 28.45
C GLY A 28 0.68 11.54 29.15
N VAL A 29 0.28 11.60 30.42
CA VAL A 29 0.03 10.44 31.28
C VAL A 29 -1.01 9.46 30.71
N CYS A 30 -1.94 9.95 29.88
CA CYS A 30 -2.97 9.12 29.24
C CYS A 30 -2.60 8.68 27.82
N ALA A 31 -1.36 8.88 27.36
CA ALA A 31 -0.96 8.63 25.97
C ALA A 31 -1.27 7.21 25.52
N GLU A 32 -0.86 6.19 26.29
CA GLU A 32 -1.09 4.79 25.93
C GLU A 32 -2.57 4.46 25.75
N ARG A 33 -3.42 4.93 26.69
CA ARG A 33 -4.87 4.72 26.62
C ARG A 33 -5.45 5.39 25.37
N LEU A 34 -5.10 6.65 25.13
CA LEU A 34 -5.61 7.43 23.99
C LEU A 34 -5.13 6.86 22.66
N THR A 35 -3.87 6.45 22.55
CA THR A 35 -3.32 5.81 21.36
C THR A 35 -4.04 4.51 21.07
N ARG A 36 -4.31 3.68 22.08
CA ARG A 36 -5.08 2.44 21.91
C ARG A 36 -6.51 2.72 21.43
N GLU A 37 -7.20 3.66 22.06
CA GLU A 37 -8.57 4.05 21.65
C GLU A 37 -8.61 4.58 20.21
N ILE A 38 -7.63 5.39 19.81
CA ILE A 38 -7.52 5.89 18.43
C ILE A 38 -7.27 4.72 17.47
N PHE A 39 -6.31 3.85 17.78
CA PHE A 39 -5.99 2.71 16.94
C PHE A 39 -7.22 1.81 16.74
N GLU A 40 -7.93 1.46 17.81
CA GLU A 40 -9.15 0.64 17.76
C GLU A 40 -10.24 1.31 16.92
N LYS A 41 -10.52 2.60 17.14
CA LYS A 41 -11.51 3.36 16.35
C LYS A 41 -11.14 3.43 14.87
N THR A 42 -9.90 3.76 14.55
CA THR A 42 -9.42 3.83 13.16
C THR A 42 -9.49 2.47 12.49
N THR A 43 -9.10 1.41 13.19
CA THR A 43 -9.19 0.03 12.71
C THR A 43 -10.64 -0.36 12.41
N GLN A 44 -11.56 -0.10 13.32
CA GLN A 44 -12.99 -0.35 13.11
C GLN A 44 -13.55 0.44 11.92
N LEU A 45 -13.14 1.71 11.76
CA LEU A 45 -13.58 2.54 10.64
C LEU A 45 -13.08 1.97 9.30
N LEU A 46 -11.83 1.53 9.23
CA LEU A 46 -11.25 0.92 8.03
C LEU A 46 -11.96 -0.39 7.66
N PHE A 47 -12.19 -1.28 8.64
CA PHE A 47 -12.91 -2.54 8.39
C PHE A 47 -14.37 -2.31 8.01
N ARG A 48 -15.07 -1.38 8.67
CA ARG A 48 -16.45 -1.03 8.31
C ARG A 48 -16.52 -0.43 6.90
N GLY A 49 -15.58 0.45 6.54
CA GLY A 49 -15.50 1.01 5.19
C GLY A 49 -15.23 -0.06 4.13
N ALA A 50 -14.30 -0.97 4.41
CA ALA A 50 -14.02 -2.10 3.53
C ALA A 50 -15.25 -3.02 3.36
N GLN A 51 -15.96 -3.33 4.44
CA GLN A 51 -17.18 -4.14 4.41
C GLN A 51 -18.30 -3.45 3.62
N ALA A 52 -18.51 -2.15 3.84
CA ALA A 52 -19.52 -1.38 3.10
C ALA A 52 -19.25 -1.35 1.58
N CYS A 53 -17.98 -1.38 1.15
CA CYS A 53 -17.62 -1.50 -0.26
C CYS A 53 -17.84 -2.92 -0.83
N MET A 54 -17.93 -3.94 0.02
CA MET A 54 -18.18 -5.32 -0.40
C MET A 54 -19.68 -5.68 -0.41
N ASP A 55 -20.53 -4.88 0.24
CA ASP A 55 -21.98 -5.08 0.19
C ASP A 55 -22.51 -4.74 -1.23
N PRO A 56 -23.08 -5.70 -1.97
CA PRO A 56 -23.58 -5.48 -3.33
C PRO A 56 -24.80 -4.54 -3.41
N ALA A 57 -25.27 -4.03 -2.25
CA ALA A 57 -26.33 -3.04 -2.16
C ALA A 57 -25.84 -1.58 -2.41
N TRP A 58 -24.53 -1.35 -2.53
CA TRP A 58 -23.92 -0.03 -2.73
C TRP A 58 -23.87 0.42 -4.21
N GLU A 59 -24.82 0.03 -5.06
CA GLU A 59 -24.92 0.64 -6.40
C GLU A 59 -25.54 2.05 -6.39
N GLU A 60 -26.13 2.50 -5.28
CA GLU A 60 -26.86 3.77 -5.27
C GLU A 60 -26.64 4.53 -3.96
N GLY A 61 -25.64 5.43 -3.92
CA GLY A 61 -25.43 6.22 -2.70
C GLY A 61 -24.20 7.09 -2.55
N CYS A 62 -23.45 7.44 -3.60
CA CYS A 62 -22.51 8.56 -3.47
C CYS A 62 -23.32 9.86 -3.39
N ALA A 63 -23.42 10.46 -2.21
CA ALA A 63 -23.98 11.80 -2.03
C ALA A 63 -23.11 12.81 -2.78
N ILE A 64 -23.47 13.04 -4.04
CA ILE A 64 -22.97 14.10 -4.90
C ILE A 64 -23.38 15.42 -4.25
N VAL A 65 -22.41 16.15 -3.69
CA VAL A 65 -22.56 17.58 -3.45
C VAL A 65 -22.76 18.21 -4.83
N HIS A 66 -23.98 18.73 -5.07
CA HIS A 66 -24.45 19.27 -6.34
C HIS A 66 -23.40 20.15 -7.05
N THR A 67 -22.85 19.63 -8.15
CA THR A 67 -22.24 20.42 -9.22
C THR A 67 -22.81 19.89 -10.56
N PRO A 68 -23.12 20.77 -11.53
CA PRO A 68 -23.98 20.40 -12.65
C PRO A 68 -23.26 19.50 -13.66
N GLU A 69 -23.96 18.41 -14.00
CA GLU A 69 -23.84 17.50 -15.15
C GLU A 69 -22.43 17.07 -15.60
N SER A 70 -21.95 15.96 -15.02
CA SER A 70 -20.98 15.09 -15.68
C SER A 70 -21.69 13.88 -16.30
N PRO A 71 -21.32 13.42 -17.52
CA PRO A 71 -21.99 12.31 -18.19
C PRO A 71 -21.93 11.02 -17.35
N ARG A 72 -23.07 10.31 -17.28
CA ARG A 72 -23.24 9.06 -16.52
C ARG A 72 -22.14 8.04 -16.86
N PRO A 73 -21.42 7.47 -15.87
CA PRO A 73 -20.66 6.25 -16.09
C PRO A 73 -21.63 5.09 -16.31
N GLY A 74 -21.38 4.28 -17.34
CA GLY A 74 -22.10 3.02 -17.57
C GLY A 74 -21.85 1.99 -16.45
N PRO A 75 -22.43 0.79 -16.55
CA PRO A 75 -22.38 -0.25 -15.51
C PRO A 75 -20.93 -0.50 -15.13
N THR A 76 -20.59 -0.13 -13.90
CA THR A 76 -19.21 -0.13 -13.41
C THR A 76 -18.88 -1.53 -12.97
N GLU A 77 -18.16 -2.28 -13.81
CA GLU A 77 -17.49 -3.49 -13.38
C GLU A 77 -16.67 -3.18 -12.11
N ALA A 78 -16.71 -4.10 -11.13
CA ALA A 78 -15.94 -3.98 -9.88
C ALA A 78 -14.51 -3.48 -10.17
N PRO A 79 -13.93 -2.58 -9.35
CA PRO A 79 -12.62 -2.00 -9.61
C PRO A 79 -11.60 -3.13 -9.83
N ARG A 80 -11.24 -3.37 -11.09
CA ARG A 80 -10.27 -4.41 -11.42
C ARG A 80 -8.96 -3.96 -10.80
N ALA A 81 -8.42 -4.79 -9.89
CA ALA A 81 -7.11 -4.55 -9.31
C ALA A 81 -6.12 -4.27 -10.45
N ALA A 82 -5.40 -3.16 -10.37
CA ALA A 82 -4.39 -2.87 -11.36
C ALA A 82 -3.32 -3.97 -11.34
N ARG A 83 -2.69 -4.26 -12.48
CA ARG A 83 -1.65 -5.30 -12.56
C ARG A 83 -0.58 -5.10 -11.49
N GLY A 84 -0.33 -6.14 -10.69
CA GLY A 84 0.62 -6.12 -9.58
C GLY A 84 0.12 -5.48 -8.29
N GLN A 85 -1.15 -5.06 -8.22
CA GLN A 85 -1.77 -4.58 -6.98
C GLN A 85 -2.08 -5.76 -6.06
N MET A 86 -1.68 -5.62 -4.79
CA MET A 86 -2.02 -6.57 -3.73
C MET A 86 -3.40 -6.24 -3.15
N LEU A 87 -4.15 -7.28 -2.81
CA LEU A 87 -5.48 -7.20 -2.19
C LEU A 87 -5.38 -7.61 -0.73
N ILE A 88 -6.18 -7.01 0.15
CA ILE A 88 -6.32 -7.48 1.53
C ILE A 88 -7.30 -8.65 1.51
N GLY A 89 -6.83 -9.84 1.86
CA GLY A 89 -7.63 -11.03 2.01
C GLY A 89 -8.57 -10.97 3.22
N PRO A 90 -9.57 -11.86 3.31
CA PRO A 90 -10.51 -11.91 4.42
C PRO A 90 -9.83 -12.23 5.77
N ASP A 91 -8.60 -12.75 5.75
CA ASP A 91 -7.74 -13.01 6.90
C ASP A 91 -6.85 -11.81 7.27
N GLY A 92 -7.00 -10.66 6.60
CA GLY A 92 -6.19 -9.47 6.78
C GLY A 92 -4.80 -9.55 6.15
N ARG A 93 -4.46 -10.62 5.44
CA ARG A 93 -3.16 -10.78 4.77
C ARG A 93 -3.20 -10.21 3.37
N LEU A 94 -2.08 -9.66 2.90
CA LEU A 94 -1.97 -9.20 1.52
C LEU A 94 -1.81 -10.40 0.57
N THR A 95 -2.80 -10.61 -0.28
CA THR A 95 -2.79 -11.61 -1.35
C THR A 95 -2.55 -10.93 -2.70
N ARG A 96 -1.96 -11.65 -3.66
CA ARG A 96 -1.87 -11.11 -5.03
C ARG A 96 -3.22 -11.26 -5.70
N SER A 97 -3.64 -10.22 -6.41
CA SER A 97 -4.71 -10.39 -7.39
C SER A 97 -4.20 -11.40 -8.42
N GLN A 98 -4.82 -12.59 -8.49
CA GLN A 98 -4.71 -13.36 -9.72
C GLN A 98 -5.40 -12.48 -10.76
N ALA A 99 -4.61 -11.80 -11.61
CA ALA A 99 -5.14 -11.29 -12.86
C ALA A 99 -5.88 -12.47 -13.47
N GLN A 100 -7.22 -12.43 -13.43
CA GLN A 100 -8.04 -13.46 -14.05
C GLN A 100 -7.48 -13.58 -15.46
N ALA A 101 -6.97 -14.76 -15.79
CA ALA A 101 -6.90 -15.17 -17.16
C ALA A 101 -8.36 -15.19 -17.60
N SER A 102 -8.87 -14.04 -18.01
CA SER A 102 -10.07 -13.97 -18.81
C SER A 102 -9.76 -14.90 -19.97
N GLU A 103 -10.49 -16.02 -20.01
CA GLU A 103 -10.78 -16.79 -21.21
C GLU A 103 -11.40 -15.83 -22.22
N ALA A 104 -10.58 -14.92 -22.76
CA ALA A 104 -10.88 -14.16 -23.94
C ALA A 104 -10.37 -15.04 -25.09
N ASP A 105 -11.27 -15.32 -26.01
CA ASP A 105 -11.12 -16.14 -27.21
C ASP A 105 -9.68 -16.20 -27.78
N PRO A 106 -9.22 -17.38 -28.25
CA PRO A 106 -7.87 -17.57 -28.79
C PRO A 106 -7.61 -16.86 -30.14
N ALA A 107 -8.51 -15.98 -30.60
CA ALA A 107 -8.47 -15.42 -31.96
C ALA A 107 -7.81 -14.04 -32.09
N GLY A 108 -7.22 -13.48 -31.03
CA GLY A 108 -6.60 -12.15 -31.10
C GLY A 108 -5.48 -11.97 -30.09
N ALA A 109 -4.39 -12.74 -30.22
CA ALA A 109 -3.17 -12.48 -29.49
C ALA A 109 -2.58 -11.13 -29.95
N ALA A 110 -3.03 -10.03 -29.34
CA ALA A 110 -2.34 -8.77 -29.42
C ALA A 110 -0.91 -9.01 -28.90
N SER A 111 0.06 -9.06 -29.81
CA SER A 111 1.48 -9.10 -29.47
C SER A 111 1.76 -7.94 -28.51
N GLY A 112 1.93 -8.25 -27.23
CA GLY A 112 2.29 -7.27 -26.22
C GLY A 112 3.76 -6.90 -26.36
N ALA A 113 4.12 -5.63 -26.15
CA ALA A 113 5.52 -5.26 -26.04
C ALA A 113 6.09 -5.74 -24.70
N CYS A 114 7.34 -6.20 -24.71
CA CYS A 114 8.08 -6.56 -23.50
C CYS A 114 8.19 -5.33 -22.62
N SER A 115 7.76 -5.39 -21.37
CA SER A 115 7.82 -4.23 -20.49
C SER A 115 9.25 -3.85 -20.07
N SER A 116 10.24 -4.68 -20.39
CA SER A 116 11.66 -4.40 -20.10
C SER A 116 12.44 -3.92 -21.32
N CYS A 117 12.22 -4.47 -22.51
CA CYS A 117 12.99 -4.11 -23.72
C CYS A 117 12.13 -3.53 -24.85
N VAL A 118 10.82 -3.40 -24.65
CA VAL A 118 9.83 -2.80 -25.57
C VAL A 118 9.69 -3.54 -26.90
N ARG A 119 10.47 -4.60 -27.14
CA ARG A 119 10.33 -5.49 -28.31
C ARG A 119 9.01 -6.24 -28.24
N ALA A 120 8.41 -6.48 -29.41
CA ALA A 120 7.26 -7.37 -29.54
C ALA A 120 7.52 -8.72 -28.86
N VAL A 121 6.53 -9.22 -28.13
CA VAL A 121 6.58 -10.50 -27.42
C VAL A 121 5.50 -11.40 -27.96
N ASP A 122 5.94 -12.46 -28.63
CA ASP A 122 5.11 -13.61 -28.93
C ASP A 122 5.20 -14.57 -27.73
N GLY A 123 4.38 -14.36 -26.70
CA GLY A 123 4.40 -15.22 -25.52
C GLY A 123 3.68 -14.72 -24.28
N LYS A 124 3.35 -15.67 -23.39
CA LYS A 124 2.56 -15.50 -22.15
C LYS A 124 3.42 -15.40 -20.88
N ALA A 125 4.72 -15.04 -20.97
CA ALA A 125 5.53 -14.91 -19.76
C ALA A 125 5.26 -13.56 -19.08
N ALA A 126 4.80 -13.61 -17.83
CA ALA A 126 4.57 -12.42 -17.00
C ALA A 126 5.38 -12.52 -15.71
N CYS A 127 5.85 -11.38 -15.21
CA CYS A 127 6.49 -11.32 -13.91
C CYS A 127 5.49 -11.70 -12.81
N GLY A 128 5.80 -12.69 -11.96
CA GLY A 128 4.94 -13.10 -10.84
C GLY A 128 4.80 -12.05 -9.72
N GLN A 129 5.47 -10.90 -9.85
CA GLN A 129 5.43 -9.81 -8.88
C GLN A 129 4.63 -8.61 -9.38
N CYS A 130 4.96 -8.09 -10.57
CA CYS A 130 4.32 -6.90 -11.15
C CYS A 130 3.46 -7.20 -12.39
N GLU A 131 3.32 -8.48 -12.77
CA GLU A 131 2.47 -8.97 -13.87
C GLU A 131 2.75 -8.36 -15.25
N ARG A 132 3.89 -7.68 -15.38
CA ARG A 132 4.38 -7.13 -16.64
C ARG A 132 4.79 -8.25 -17.58
N ALA A 133 4.43 -8.11 -18.86
CA ALA A 133 4.78 -9.06 -19.91
C ALA A 133 6.28 -8.98 -20.25
N LEU A 134 6.94 -10.12 -20.41
CA LEU A 134 8.37 -10.21 -20.66
C LEU A 134 8.67 -11.12 -21.85
N CYS A 135 9.64 -10.72 -22.68
CA CYS A 135 10.21 -11.63 -23.66
C CYS A 135 11.12 -12.66 -22.96
N ALA A 136 11.41 -13.77 -23.64
CA ALA A 136 12.28 -14.83 -23.12
C ALA A 136 13.66 -14.32 -22.65
N ARG A 137 14.18 -13.25 -23.26
CA ARG A 137 15.47 -12.63 -22.87
C ARG A 137 15.40 -11.76 -21.63
N CYS A 138 14.22 -11.27 -21.26
CA CYS A 138 14.00 -10.39 -20.11
C CYS A 138 13.41 -11.12 -18.90
N VAL A 139 13.06 -12.39 -19.07
CA VAL A 139 12.64 -13.28 -17.98
C VAL A 139 13.87 -13.66 -17.16
N ARG A 140 13.74 -13.56 -15.84
CA ARG A 140 14.65 -14.18 -14.88
C ARG A 140 13.87 -15.16 -14.02
N SER A 141 14.51 -16.23 -13.58
CA SER A 141 13.89 -17.21 -12.68
C SER A 141 14.49 -17.08 -11.29
N CYS A 142 13.63 -16.99 -10.28
CA CYS A 142 14.06 -17.01 -8.89
C CYS A 142 14.67 -18.39 -8.55
N CYS A 143 15.89 -18.42 -8.02
CA CYS A 143 16.56 -19.64 -7.61
C CYS A 143 15.81 -20.37 -6.48
N SER A 144 15.14 -19.64 -5.59
CA SER A 144 14.50 -20.24 -4.40
C SER A 144 13.07 -20.74 -4.67
N CYS A 145 12.29 -20.07 -5.53
CA CYS A 145 10.88 -20.43 -5.77
C CYS A 145 10.53 -20.71 -7.23
N GLY A 146 11.49 -20.61 -8.16
CA GLY A 146 11.28 -20.83 -9.60
C GLY A 146 10.41 -19.77 -10.30
N ALA A 147 9.83 -18.82 -9.57
CA ALA A 147 8.93 -17.82 -10.15
C ALA A 147 9.66 -16.90 -11.15
N VAL A 148 8.96 -16.54 -12.22
CA VAL A 148 9.42 -15.56 -13.21
C VAL A 148 9.42 -14.16 -12.60
N ALA A 149 10.55 -13.47 -12.72
CA ALA A 149 10.74 -12.10 -12.27
C ALA A 149 11.30 -11.23 -13.40
N CYS A 150 10.83 -9.98 -13.48
CA CYS A 150 11.46 -8.97 -14.35
C CYS A 150 12.73 -8.42 -13.70
N ALA A 151 13.52 -7.68 -14.46
CA ALA A 151 14.76 -7.08 -13.95
C ALA A 151 14.55 -6.14 -12.74
N LEU A 152 13.35 -5.54 -12.59
CA LEU A 152 13.01 -4.66 -11.47
C LEU A 152 12.52 -5.40 -10.23
N CYS A 153 11.99 -6.62 -10.40
CA CYS A 153 11.46 -7.43 -9.31
C CYS A 153 12.40 -8.57 -8.90
N ALA A 154 13.57 -8.63 -9.52
CA ALA A 154 14.61 -9.61 -9.27
C ALA A 154 15.84 -8.90 -8.68
N LEU A 155 16.36 -9.44 -7.59
CA LEU A 155 17.65 -9.09 -7.01
C LEU A 155 18.68 -10.11 -7.49
N VAL A 156 19.83 -9.64 -7.96
CA VAL A 156 20.96 -10.49 -8.30
C VAL A 156 21.96 -10.39 -7.16
N ASP A 157 22.17 -11.50 -6.47
CA ASP A 157 23.17 -11.64 -5.43
C ASP A 157 24.50 -12.08 -6.06
N TYR A 158 25.54 -11.29 -5.78
CA TYR A 158 26.91 -11.50 -6.24
C TYR A 158 27.84 -11.92 -5.09
N GLY A 159 27.31 -12.17 -3.89
CA GLY A 159 28.08 -12.38 -2.66
C GLY A 159 28.57 -13.81 -2.43
N GLY A 160 28.21 -14.78 -3.27
CA GLY A 160 28.60 -16.19 -3.13
C GLY A 160 29.58 -16.64 -4.21
N ASP A 161 30.68 -17.27 -3.80
CA ASP A 161 31.72 -17.78 -4.68
C ASP A 161 31.13 -18.68 -5.80
N LEU A 162 31.42 -18.27 -7.04
CA LEU A 162 31.28 -18.97 -8.32
C LEU A 162 29.94 -18.89 -9.12
N HIS A 163 28.82 -18.38 -8.59
CA HIS A 163 27.63 -18.13 -9.45
C HIS A 163 26.75 -16.94 -9.02
N GLU A 164 26.27 -16.17 -10.01
CA GLU A 164 25.24 -15.14 -9.82
C GLU A 164 23.90 -15.77 -9.43
N LYS A 165 23.36 -15.44 -8.25
CA LYS A 165 22.07 -15.98 -7.79
C LYS A 165 20.97 -14.96 -8.00
N VAL A 166 19.87 -15.36 -8.64
CA VAL A 166 18.72 -14.47 -8.86
C VAL A 166 17.60 -14.81 -7.88
N LEU A 167 17.16 -13.82 -7.10
CA LEU A 167 16.05 -13.95 -6.17
C LEU A 167 14.93 -13.00 -6.56
N CYS A 168 13.67 -13.44 -6.46
CA CYS A 168 12.56 -12.49 -6.52
C CYS A 168 12.52 -11.64 -5.24
N SER A 169 11.91 -10.46 -5.32
CA SER A 169 11.75 -9.54 -4.18
C SER A 169 11.20 -10.21 -2.92
N SER A 170 10.29 -11.18 -3.05
CA SER A 170 9.76 -11.92 -1.90
C SER A 170 10.77 -12.87 -1.27
N CYS A 171 11.57 -13.58 -2.08
CA CYS A 171 12.58 -14.53 -1.57
C CYS A 171 13.81 -13.83 -1.02
N ALA A 172 14.19 -12.68 -1.60
CA ALA A 172 15.34 -11.90 -1.15
C ALA A 172 15.20 -11.43 0.32
N VAL A 173 13.98 -11.20 0.80
CA VAL A 173 13.74 -10.77 2.20
C VAL A 173 14.06 -11.87 3.22
N PHE A 174 14.09 -13.15 2.81
CA PHE A 174 14.36 -14.27 3.71
C PHE A 174 15.82 -14.76 3.69
N GLU A 175 16.66 -14.21 2.81
CA GLU A 175 18.09 -14.55 2.71
C GLU A 175 19.01 -13.42 3.23
N ALA A 176 18.44 -12.33 3.75
CA ALA A 176 19.17 -11.20 4.34
C ALA A 176 19.44 -11.40 5.85
#